data_AF-A0A350XCL2-F1
#
_entry.id   AF-A0A350XCL2-F1
#
_cell.length_a   1.000
_cell.length_b   1.000
_cell.length_c   1.000
_cell.angle_alpha   90.00
_cell.angle_beta   90.00
_cell.angle_gamma   90.00
#
_symmetry.space_group_name_H-M   'P 1'
#
loop_
_entity.id
_entity.type
_entity.pdbx_description
1 polymer ?
#
loop_
_entity_poly.entity_id
_entity_poly.type
_entity_poly.pdbx_seq_one_letter_code
_entity_poly.pdbx_strand_id
1 'polypeptide(L)'
;GAILWWKGRETLLDTPLREFVFKPLYWLRSLTGWHKIIDRGINWFAQHPKWLKLSMRRFWTICLCISLFFSFTSNPNRTLSFIIPDSIQPWVYVPLTRQWQHATAIRSLLKQIPPDASVSATTFIVPHLSGRRAIIRFPSLKFRNDEGQVVKVDYAIADIWQLQQYQAAFRGDRQTLQDSLSTVKWVTSDREYGIIDLKDGVVLLKKAVASKPQPLAQWKSIVNSK
;
A
#
# COMPACT_ATOMS: atom_id res chain seq x y z
N GLY A 1 0.38 34.43 -13.99
CA GLY A 1 1.84 34.30 -13.80
C GLY A 1 2.49 33.35 -14.80
N ALA A 2 2.21 32.04 -14.70
CA ALA A 2 2.91 31.01 -15.48
C ALA A 2 2.63 31.02 -17.01
N ILE A 3 1.44 31.46 -17.43
CA ILE A 3 1.04 31.41 -18.86
C ILE A 3 1.75 32.47 -19.72
N LEU A 4 2.11 33.63 -19.16
CA LEU A 4 2.87 34.68 -19.86
C LEU A 4 4.37 34.34 -20.02
N TRP A 5 4.93 33.47 -19.17
CA TRP A 5 6.32 33.01 -19.27
C TRP A 5 6.56 32.09 -20.47
N TRP A 6 5.49 31.43 -20.96
CA TRP A 6 5.54 30.44 -22.04
C TRP A 6 5.34 31.04 -23.45
N LYS A 7 4.81 32.26 -23.56
CA LYS A 7 4.55 32.91 -24.85
C LYS A 7 5.88 33.22 -25.56
N GLY A 8 6.17 32.53 -26.67
CA GLY A 8 7.41 32.66 -27.44
C GLY A 8 8.47 31.56 -27.20
N ARG A 9 8.17 30.55 -26.37
CA ARG A 9 9.06 29.39 -26.11
C ARG A 9 8.61 28.09 -26.76
N GLU A 10 7.67 28.14 -27.70
CA GLU A 10 7.15 26.95 -28.38
C GLU A 10 8.25 26.15 -29.09
N THR A 11 9.29 26.84 -29.59
CA THR A 11 10.48 26.24 -30.23
C THR A 11 11.43 25.55 -29.25
N LEU A 12 11.32 25.78 -27.94
CA LEU A 12 12.18 25.18 -26.92
C LEU A 12 11.92 23.69 -26.71
N LEU A 13 10.69 23.23 -26.97
CA LEU A 13 10.32 21.82 -26.85
C LEU A 13 11.01 20.94 -27.91
N ASP A 14 11.22 21.51 -29.09
CA ASP A 14 11.90 20.86 -30.23
C ASP A 14 13.40 21.13 -30.26
N THR A 15 13.86 22.06 -29.42
CA THR A 15 15.28 22.36 -29.29
C THR A 15 16.00 21.14 -28.70
N PRO A 16 17.13 20.71 -29.29
CA PRO A 16 17.92 19.61 -28.76
C PRO A 16 18.44 19.95 -27.36
N LEU A 17 18.44 18.95 -26.46
CA LEU A 17 18.93 19.06 -25.08
C LEU A 17 20.29 19.78 -24.95
N ARG A 18 21.14 19.65 -25.96
CA ARG A 18 22.45 20.31 -26.03
C ARG A 18 22.37 21.82 -25.79
N GLU A 19 21.38 22.53 -26.33
CA GLU A 19 21.28 24.00 -26.22
C GLU A 19 21.01 24.43 -24.78
N PHE A 20 20.30 23.59 -24.02
CA PHE A 20 20.01 23.82 -22.60
C PHE A 20 21.17 23.46 -21.68
N VAL A 21 22.04 22.54 -22.09
CA VAL A 21 23.27 22.20 -21.36
C VAL A 21 24.36 23.24 -21.66
N PHE A 22 24.50 23.66 -22.91
CA PHE A 22 25.57 24.57 -23.32
C PHE A 22 25.36 26.02 -22.88
N LYS A 23 24.15 26.58 -22.99
CA LYS A 23 23.87 27.98 -22.60
C LYS A 23 24.29 28.32 -21.15
N PRO A 24 23.97 27.51 -20.13
CA PRO A 24 24.45 27.76 -18.78
C PRO A 24 25.96 27.51 -18.64
N LEU A 25 26.56 26.55 -19.35
CA LEU A 25 28.02 26.36 -19.35
C LEU A 25 28.78 27.57 -19.93
N TYR A 26 28.27 28.18 -21.00
CA TYR A 26 28.83 29.40 -21.58
C TYR A 26 28.70 30.60 -20.64
N TRP A 27 27.63 30.67 -19.83
CA TRP A 27 27.47 31.69 -18.78
C TRP A 27 28.40 31.41 -17.57
N LEU A 28 28.57 30.15 -17.17
CA LEU A 28 29.51 29.75 -16.10
C LEU A 28 30.98 29.96 -16.47
N ARG A 29 31.31 29.96 -17.76
CA ARG A 29 32.64 30.30 -18.30
C ARG A 29 33.09 31.71 -17.88
N SER A 30 32.18 32.67 -17.73
CA SER A 30 32.53 34.04 -17.34
C SER A 30 32.65 34.25 -15.83
N LEU A 31 32.26 33.27 -15.02
CA LEU A 31 32.17 33.42 -13.56
C LEU A 31 33.25 32.68 -12.76
N THR A 32 34.04 31.79 -13.39
CA THR A 32 35.00 30.96 -12.64
C THR A 32 36.34 30.76 -13.38
N GLY A 33 37.44 30.66 -12.63
CA GLY A 33 38.81 30.39 -13.15
C GLY A 33 39.00 29.02 -13.82
N TRP A 34 37.92 28.25 -13.99
CA TRP A 34 37.89 26.88 -14.53
C TRP A 34 37.72 26.84 -16.06
N HIS A 35 37.95 27.96 -16.75
CA HIS A 35 37.81 28.11 -18.20
C HIS A 35 38.41 26.94 -19.01
N LYS A 36 39.62 26.46 -18.68
CA LYS A 36 40.27 25.33 -19.40
C LYS A 36 39.54 24.00 -19.30
N ILE A 37 38.78 23.76 -18.23
CA ILE A 37 38.01 22.53 -18.04
C ILE A 37 36.66 22.66 -18.75
N ILE A 38 36.03 23.84 -18.65
CA ILE A 38 34.81 24.18 -19.35
C ILE A 38 35.02 24.12 -20.87
N ASP A 39 36.11 24.72 -21.39
CA ASP A 39 36.44 24.72 -22.82
C ASP A 39 36.75 23.32 -23.35
N ARG A 40 37.40 22.46 -22.55
CA ARG A 40 37.60 21.04 -22.90
C ARG A 40 36.28 20.30 -23.01
N GLY A 41 35.37 20.51 -22.05
CA GLY A 41 34.02 19.95 -22.10
C GLY A 41 33.27 20.41 -23.34
N ILE A 42 33.25 21.72 -23.61
CA ILE A 42 32.57 22.31 -24.78
C ILE A 42 33.12 21.73 -26.09
N ASN A 43 34.44 21.68 -26.26
CA ASN A 43 35.07 21.18 -27.48
C ASN A 43 34.82 19.67 -27.68
N TRP A 44 34.87 18.88 -26.60
CA TRP A 44 34.56 17.45 -26.66
C TRP A 44 33.09 17.22 -27.07
N PHE A 45 32.14 17.94 -26.47
CA PHE A 45 30.74 17.82 -26.86
C PHE A 45 30.44 18.38 -28.27
N ALA A 46 31.19 19.38 -28.74
CA ALA A 46 31.09 19.88 -30.11
C ALA A 46 31.52 18.83 -31.15
N GLN A 47 32.51 17.99 -30.81
CA GLN A 47 32.96 16.87 -31.65
C GLN A 47 32.00 15.66 -31.62
N HIS A 48 31.14 15.56 -30.61
CA HIS A 48 30.16 14.47 -30.45
C HIS A 48 28.69 14.96 -30.51
N PRO A 49 28.24 15.64 -31.59
CA PRO A 49 26.93 16.30 -31.65
C PRO A 49 25.74 15.33 -31.71
N LYS A 50 25.99 14.03 -31.91
CA LYS A 50 24.97 12.97 -31.97
C LYS A 50 24.46 12.54 -30.59
N TRP A 51 25.23 12.76 -29.52
CA TRP A 51 24.92 12.26 -28.17
C TRP A 51 23.75 13.01 -27.48
N LEU A 52 23.45 14.25 -27.90
CA LEU A 52 22.42 15.10 -27.29
C LEU A 52 21.34 15.55 -28.31
N LYS A 53 21.03 14.70 -29.30
CA LYS A 53 20.00 14.95 -30.33
C LYS A 53 18.57 14.67 -29.87
N LEU A 54 18.36 14.22 -28.63
CA LEU A 54 17.02 14.09 -28.09
C LEU A 54 16.41 15.49 -27.95
N SER A 55 15.25 15.70 -28.58
CA SER A 55 14.45 16.89 -28.33
C SER A 55 14.01 16.91 -26.86
N MET A 56 13.87 18.09 -26.29
CA MET A 56 13.40 18.24 -24.91
C MET A 56 12.06 17.53 -24.70
N ARG A 57 11.18 17.56 -25.71
CA ARG A 57 9.93 16.82 -25.74
C ARG A 57 10.14 15.30 -25.56
N ARG A 58 11.02 14.67 -26.35
CA ARG A 58 11.28 13.22 -26.26
C ARG A 58 11.90 12.83 -24.92
N PHE A 59 12.79 13.66 -24.38
CA PHE A 59 13.36 13.45 -23.05
C PHE A 59 12.27 13.41 -21.98
N TRP A 60 11.39 14.43 -21.93
CA TRP A 60 10.29 14.44 -20.97
C TRP A 60 9.30 13.31 -21.19
N THR A 61 8.99 12.94 -22.44
CA THR A 61 8.18 11.76 -22.72
C THR A 61 8.81 10.50 -22.12
N ILE A 62 10.12 10.29 -22.32
CA ILE A 62 10.84 9.14 -21.75
C ILE A 62 10.79 9.19 -20.22
N CYS A 63 11.06 10.32 -19.59
CA CYS A 63 10.98 10.47 -18.13
C CYS A 63 9.58 10.17 -17.60
N LEU A 64 8.52 10.65 -18.26
CA LEU A 64 7.13 10.37 -17.89
C LEU A 64 6.80 8.88 -18.06
N CYS A 65 7.20 8.27 -19.19
CA CYS A 65 7.00 6.85 -19.44
C CYS A 65 7.74 5.98 -18.40
N ILE A 66 8.99 6.32 -18.08
CA ILE A 66 9.79 5.63 -17.06
C ILE A 66 9.15 5.82 -15.68
N SER A 67 8.71 7.03 -15.34
CA SER A 67 8.01 7.31 -14.07
C SER A 67 6.74 6.49 -13.94
N LEU A 68 5.93 6.40 -15.00
CA LEU A 68 4.72 5.58 -15.03
C LEU A 68 5.07 4.10 -14.91
N PHE A 69 6.06 3.61 -15.67
CA PHE A 69 6.51 2.23 -15.61
C PHE A 69 6.95 1.83 -14.19
N PHE A 70 7.77 2.64 -13.52
CA PHE A 70 8.17 2.40 -12.13
C PHE A 70 6.99 2.50 -11.16
N SER A 71 6.04 3.41 -11.39
CA SER A 71 4.84 3.52 -10.55
C SER A 71 3.96 2.27 -10.64
N PHE A 72 3.77 1.74 -11.84
CA PHE A 72 2.98 0.51 -12.07
C PHE A 72 3.69 -0.73 -11.52
N THR A 73 4.99 -0.87 -11.78
CA THR A 73 5.78 -2.03 -11.32
C THR A 73 6.02 -2.04 -9.82
N SER A 74 6.05 -0.87 -9.17
CA SER A 74 6.16 -0.78 -7.71
C SER A 74 4.86 -1.16 -6.97
N ASN A 75 3.72 -1.25 -7.67
CA ASN A 75 2.40 -1.66 -7.15
C ASN A 75 2.10 -1.16 -5.70
N PRO A 76 2.18 0.16 -5.43
CA PRO A 76 2.19 0.69 -4.06
C PRO A 76 0.91 0.37 -3.28
N ASN A 77 -0.22 0.27 -3.97
CA ASN A 77 -1.54 -0.01 -3.39
C ASN A 77 -1.98 -1.48 -3.56
N ARG A 78 -1.10 -2.37 -4.05
CA ARG A 78 -1.39 -3.79 -4.32
C ARG A 78 -2.61 -4.02 -5.23
N THR A 79 -2.96 -3.04 -6.07
CA THR A 79 -4.17 -3.07 -6.89
C THR A 79 -4.08 -4.08 -8.04
N LEU A 80 -2.86 -4.41 -8.48
CA LEU A 80 -2.59 -5.36 -9.57
C LEU A 80 -2.02 -6.70 -9.07
N SER A 81 -2.29 -7.05 -7.81
CA SER A 81 -1.80 -8.27 -7.13
C SER A 81 -2.13 -9.59 -7.86
N PHE A 82 -3.12 -9.56 -8.76
CA PHE A 82 -3.56 -10.72 -9.53
C PHE A 82 -2.75 -10.98 -10.81
N ILE A 83 -1.94 -10.00 -11.27
CA ILE A 83 -1.09 -10.10 -12.46
C ILE A 83 0.39 -10.13 -12.08
N ILE A 84 0.77 -9.30 -11.11
CA ILE A 84 2.17 -9.05 -10.73
C ILE A 84 2.36 -9.45 -9.27
N PRO A 85 3.49 -10.07 -8.88
CA PRO A 85 3.81 -10.30 -7.48
C PRO A 85 3.75 -8.99 -6.70
N ASP A 86 3.18 -9.05 -5.50
CA ASP A 86 3.08 -7.91 -4.58
C ASP A 86 4.45 -7.52 -3.99
N SER A 87 5.41 -8.45 -4.03
CA SER A 87 6.82 -8.18 -3.71
C SER A 87 7.71 -9.17 -4.45
N ILE A 88 8.84 -8.68 -4.96
CA ILE A 88 9.86 -9.50 -5.64
C ILE A 88 10.91 -10.00 -4.64
N GLN A 89 11.23 -9.22 -3.60
CA GLN A 89 12.16 -9.58 -2.54
C GLN A 89 11.65 -9.10 -1.17
N PRO A 90 11.10 -10.01 -0.34
CA PRO A 90 10.84 -11.43 -0.58
C PRO A 90 9.70 -11.65 -1.57
N TRP A 91 9.68 -12.80 -2.26
CA TRP A 91 8.62 -13.13 -3.23
C TRP A 91 7.27 -13.33 -2.55
N VAL A 92 6.28 -12.49 -2.88
CA VAL A 92 4.90 -12.61 -2.39
C VAL A 92 3.95 -12.51 -3.58
N TYR A 93 3.25 -13.60 -3.88
CA TYR A 93 2.25 -13.65 -4.94
C TYR A 93 1.09 -14.54 -4.51
N VAL A 94 -0.13 -14.01 -4.60
CA VAL A 94 -1.35 -14.72 -4.27
C VAL A 94 -2.23 -14.77 -5.53
N PRO A 95 -2.49 -15.96 -6.10
CA PRO A 95 -3.26 -16.07 -7.34
C PRO A 95 -4.72 -15.66 -7.14
N LEU A 96 -5.34 -15.10 -8.19
CA LEU A 96 -6.72 -14.61 -8.16
C LEU A 96 -7.73 -15.66 -7.69
N THR A 97 -7.57 -16.92 -8.10
CA THR A 97 -8.44 -18.03 -7.70
C THR A 97 -8.45 -18.21 -6.17
N ARG A 98 -7.28 -18.10 -5.54
CA ARG A 98 -7.14 -18.17 -4.08
C ARG A 98 -7.76 -16.95 -3.40
N GLN A 99 -7.54 -15.75 -3.94
CA GLN A 99 -8.16 -14.52 -3.43
C GLN A 99 -9.70 -14.59 -3.50
N TRP A 100 -10.25 -15.17 -4.55
CA TRP A 100 -11.70 -15.32 -4.74
C TRP A 100 -12.33 -16.32 -3.76
N GLN A 101 -11.66 -17.46 -3.53
CA GLN A 101 -12.05 -18.41 -2.49
C GLN A 101 -12.04 -17.75 -1.10
N HIS A 102 -10.97 -16.99 -0.82
CA HIS A 102 -10.82 -16.27 0.44
C HIS A 102 -11.91 -15.20 0.64
N ALA A 103 -12.22 -14.42 -0.40
CA ALA A 103 -13.32 -13.45 -0.37
C ALA A 103 -14.68 -14.11 -0.09
N THR A 104 -14.90 -15.34 -0.57
CA THR A 104 -16.12 -16.11 -0.28
C THR A 104 -16.21 -16.49 1.20
N ALA A 105 -15.08 -16.88 1.81
CA ALA A 105 -15.02 -17.14 3.25
C ALA A 105 -15.34 -15.87 4.06
N ILE A 106 -14.71 -14.73 3.74
CA ILE A 106 -14.99 -13.43 4.38
C ILE A 106 -16.48 -13.10 4.28
N ARG A 107 -17.06 -13.13 3.06
CA ARG A 107 -18.50 -12.82 2.85
C ARG A 107 -19.41 -13.71 3.69
N SER A 108 -19.07 -14.98 3.90
CA SER A 108 -19.85 -15.89 4.73
C SER A 108 -19.82 -15.52 6.22
N LEU A 109 -18.72 -14.95 6.70
CA LEU A 109 -18.60 -14.45 8.07
C LEU A 109 -19.31 -13.11 8.25
N LEU A 110 -19.19 -12.20 7.28
CA LEU A 110 -19.86 -10.89 7.33
C LEU A 110 -21.38 -11.00 7.43
N LYS A 111 -21.99 -12.02 6.80
CA LYS A 111 -23.43 -12.30 6.91
C LYS A 111 -23.90 -12.63 8.33
N GLN A 112 -22.99 -13.02 9.23
CA GLN A 112 -23.33 -13.32 10.63
C GLN A 112 -23.35 -12.07 11.52
N ILE A 113 -22.90 -10.93 11.00
CA ILE A 113 -22.82 -9.67 11.74
C ILE A 113 -24.08 -8.84 11.46
N PRO A 114 -24.96 -8.62 12.45
CA PRO A 114 -26.18 -7.82 12.28
C PRO A 114 -25.86 -6.42 11.71
N PRO A 115 -26.69 -5.81 10.85
CA PRO A 115 -26.35 -4.57 10.13
C PRO A 115 -26.10 -3.35 11.04
N ASP A 116 -26.70 -3.33 12.21
CA ASP A 116 -26.64 -2.28 13.24
C ASP A 116 -25.50 -2.46 14.25
N ALA A 117 -24.86 -3.64 14.27
CA ALA A 117 -23.80 -3.94 15.23
C ALA A 117 -22.54 -3.09 14.98
N SER A 118 -21.86 -2.75 16.08
CA SER A 118 -20.54 -2.11 16.03
C SER A 118 -19.43 -3.13 15.75
N VAL A 119 -18.48 -2.78 14.87
CA VAL A 119 -17.50 -3.76 14.37
C VAL A 119 -16.08 -3.20 14.39
N SER A 120 -15.13 -4.02 14.85
CA SER A 120 -13.72 -3.83 14.57
C SER A 120 -13.28 -4.74 13.43
N ALA A 121 -12.65 -4.22 12.39
CA ALA A 121 -12.26 -5.00 11.21
C ALA A 121 -10.83 -4.71 10.73
N THR A 122 -10.19 -5.71 10.13
CA THR A 122 -8.90 -5.52 9.41
C THR A 122 -9.08 -4.70 8.13
N THR A 123 -8.00 -4.06 7.66
CA THR A 123 -8.03 -2.99 6.65
C THR A 123 -8.89 -3.27 5.42
N PHE A 124 -8.80 -4.46 4.83
CA PHE A 124 -9.53 -4.80 3.60
C PHE A 124 -10.98 -5.21 3.83
N ILE A 125 -11.36 -5.47 5.09
CA ILE A 125 -12.75 -5.77 5.47
C ILE A 125 -13.51 -4.48 5.81
N VAL A 126 -12.83 -3.44 6.30
CA VAL A 126 -13.44 -2.16 6.70
C VAL A 126 -14.38 -1.56 5.63
N PRO A 127 -14.01 -1.48 4.33
CA PRO A 127 -14.89 -0.91 3.31
C PRO A 127 -16.23 -1.65 3.15
N HIS A 128 -16.25 -2.97 3.39
CA HIS A 128 -17.49 -3.76 3.30
C HIS A 128 -18.48 -3.49 4.45
N LEU A 129 -17.99 -2.84 5.50
CA LEU A 129 -18.73 -2.58 6.73
C LEU A 129 -18.89 -1.08 7.00
N SER A 130 -18.48 -0.21 6.07
CA SER A 130 -18.43 1.24 6.25
C SER A 130 -19.79 1.91 6.37
N GLY A 131 -20.88 1.23 5.96
CA GLY A 131 -22.25 1.72 6.14
C GLY A 131 -22.76 1.63 7.60
N ARG A 132 -21.97 1.09 8.52
CA ARG A 132 -22.35 0.92 9.93
C ARG A 132 -22.10 2.18 10.73
N ARG A 133 -22.93 2.41 11.74
CA ARG A 133 -22.78 3.56 12.66
C ARG A 133 -21.42 3.56 13.38
N ALA A 134 -20.90 2.39 13.75
CA ALA A 134 -19.65 2.27 14.47
C ALA A 134 -18.75 1.20 13.85
N ILE A 135 -17.67 1.66 13.20
CA ILE A 135 -16.63 0.81 12.65
C ILE A 135 -15.25 1.36 12.98
N ILE A 136 -14.38 0.48 13.48
CA ILE A 136 -12.98 0.80 13.79
C ILE A 136 -12.03 -0.23 13.20
N ARG A 137 -10.73 0.11 13.15
CA ARG A 137 -9.69 -0.80 12.68
C ARG A 137 -9.25 -1.74 13.81
N PHE A 138 -9.29 -3.02 13.52
CA PHE A 138 -8.65 -4.05 14.35
C PHE A 138 -7.12 -3.82 14.35
N PRO A 139 -6.40 -3.98 15.47
CA PRO A 139 -6.78 -4.65 16.73
C PRO A 139 -7.51 -3.80 17.78
N SER A 140 -7.86 -2.54 17.51
CA SER A 140 -8.62 -1.75 18.49
C SER A 140 -10.04 -2.29 18.65
N LEU A 141 -10.48 -2.47 19.90
CA LEU A 141 -11.84 -2.94 20.23
C LEU A 141 -12.70 -1.88 20.91
N LYS A 142 -12.15 -0.69 21.12
CA LYS A 142 -12.81 0.41 21.84
C LYS A 142 -12.86 1.65 20.97
N PHE A 143 -13.96 2.37 21.06
CA PHE A 143 -14.13 3.67 20.44
C PHE A 143 -14.87 4.61 21.38
N ARG A 144 -14.79 5.91 21.12
CA ARG A 144 -15.58 6.92 21.83
C ARG A 144 -16.86 7.16 21.06
N ASN A 145 -18.02 7.00 21.70
CA ASN A 145 -19.32 7.26 21.08
C ASN A 145 -19.66 8.77 21.06
N ASP A 146 -20.81 9.11 20.48
CA ASP A 146 -21.30 10.50 20.36
C ASP A 146 -21.52 11.17 21.74
N GLU A 147 -21.72 10.38 22.79
CA GLU A 147 -21.86 10.83 24.18
C GLU A 147 -20.51 11.01 24.91
N GLY A 148 -19.39 10.80 24.21
CA GLY A 148 -18.04 10.92 24.79
C GLY A 148 -17.59 9.70 25.62
N GLN A 149 -18.41 8.65 25.71
CA GLN A 149 -18.13 7.44 26.48
C GLN A 149 -17.27 6.45 25.67
N VAL A 150 -16.33 5.79 26.36
CA VAL A 150 -15.52 4.73 25.74
C VAL A 150 -16.29 3.41 25.78
N VAL A 151 -16.72 2.96 24.62
CA VAL A 151 -17.50 1.73 24.44
C VAL A 151 -16.73 0.70 23.63
N LYS A 152 -17.01 -0.59 23.90
CA LYS A 152 -16.41 -1.73 23.20
C LYS A 152 -17.32 -2.20 22.07
N VAL A 153 -16.73 -2.55 20.93
CA VAL A 153 -17.45 -3.05 19.75
C VAL A 153 -18.15 -4.39 20.01
N ASP A 154 -19.25 -4.66 19.33
CA ASP A 154 -20.01 -5.90 19.50
C ASP A 154 -19.33 -7.08 18.83
N TYR A 155 -18.74 -6.84 17.66
CA TYR A 155 -18.05 -7.84 16.86
C TYR A 155 -16.64 -7.38 16.49
N ALA A 156 -15.74 -8.34 16.33
CA ALA A 156 -14.46 -8.10 15.69
C ALA A 156 -14.18 -9.18 14.64
N ILE A 157 -13.69 -8.78 13.48
CA ILE A 157 -13.36 -9.68 12.38
C ILE A 157 -11.95 -9.38 11.87
N ALA A 158 -11.09 -10.40 11.89
CA ALA A 158 -9.68 -10.23 11.53
C ALA A 158 -9.26 -11.26 10.48
N ASP A 159 -8.70 -10.77 9.37
CA ASP A 159 -8.09 -11.59 8.32
C ASP A 159 -6.63 -11.87 8.68
N ILE A 160 -6.43 -12.96 9.43
CA ILE A 160 -5.09 -13.40 9.85
C ILE A 160 -4.35 -14.04 8.68
N TRP A 161 -5.07 -14.73 7.78
CA TRP A 161 -4.47 -15.36 6.61
C TRP A 161 -3.76 -14.34 5.73
N GLN A 162 -4.41 -13.22 5.39
CA GLN A 162 -3.78 -12.18 4.59
C GLN A 162 -2.53 -11.64 5.27
N LEU A 163 -2.64 -11.25 6.55
CA LEU A 163 -1.47 -10.77 7.30
C LEU A 163 -0.32 -11.79 7.32
N GLN A 164 -0.62 -13.10 7.40
CA GLN A 164 0.38 -14.17 7.31
C GLN A 164 1.06 -14.26 5.94
N GLN A 165 0.35 -14.04 4.83
CA GLN A 165 0.94 -14.05 3.48
C GLN A 165 1.89 -12.86 3.29
N TYR A 166 1.54 -11.69 3.82
CA TYR A 166 2.21 -10.44 3.51
C TYR A 166 3.28 -10.01 4.53
N GLN A 167 3.30 -10.57 5.75
CA GLN A 167 4.28 -10.22 6.82
C GLN A 167 5.77 -10.35 6.41
N ALA A 168 6.09 -11.16 5.39
CA ALA A 168 7.45 -11.36 4.93
C ALA A 168 7.97 -10.08 4.25
N ALA A 169 7.18 -9.51 3.34
CA ALA A 169 7.54 -8.31 2.59
C ALA A 169 7.20 -7.00 3.31
N PHE A 170 6.20 -7.02 4.20
CA PHE A 170 5.63 -5.79 4.75
C PHE A 170 5.70 -5.76 6.27
N ARG A 171 6.55 -4.88 6.80
CA ARG A 171 6.74 -4.70 8.26
C ARG A 171 5.44 -4.31 8.97
N GLY A 172 4.62 -3.47 8.34
CA GLY A 172 3.30 -3.08 8.88
C GLY A 172 2.36 -4.27 9.05
N ASP A 173 2.33 -5.18 8.08
CA ASP A 173 1.50 -6.39 8.14
C ASP A 173 2.01 -7.35 9.22
N ARG A 174 3.33 -7.44 9.41
CA ARG A 174 3.94 -8.22 10.50
C ARG A 174 3.57 -7.69 11.89
N GLN A 175 3.66 -6.37 12.10
CA GLN A 175 3.26 -5.76 13.37
C GLN A 175 1.77 -5.96 13.62
N THR A 176 0.94 -5.68 12.62
CA THR A 176 -0.52 -5.85 12.70
C THR A 176 -0.88 -7.30 13.02
N LEU A 177 -0.15 -8.28 12.45
CA LEU A 177 -0.33 -9.69 12.76
C LEU A 177 -0.01 -10.01 14.23
N GLN A 178 1.11 -9.54 14.74
CA GLN A 178 1.51 -9.77 16.13
C GLN A 178 0.49 -9.16 17.11
N ASP A 179 0.06 -7.92 16.85
CA ASP A 179 -0.92 -7.22 17.66
C ASP A 179 -2.29 -7.91 17.58
N SER A 180 -2.66 -8.39 16.39
CA SER A 180 -3.88 -9.14 16.14
C SER A 180 -3.93 -10.45 16.93
N LEU A 181 -2.88 -11.27 16.82
CA LEU A 181 -2.78 -12.55 17.54
C LEU A 181 -2.82 -12.33 19.05
N SER A 182 -2.09 -11.32 19.54
CA SER A 182 -2.04 -10.96 20.96
C SER A 182 -3.41 -10.51 21.46
N THR A 183 -4.10 -9.66 20.69
CA THR A 183 -5.44 -9.17 21.03
C THR A 183 -6.44 -10.31 21.10
N VAL A 184 -6.49 -11.20 20.09
CA VAL A 184 -7.40 -12.35 20.10
C VAL A 184 -7.12 -13.25 21.31
N LYS A 185 -5.84 -13.55 21.59
CA LYS A 185 -5.45 -14.36 22.75
C LYS A 185 -5.93 -13.74 24.06
N TRP A 186 -5.71 -12.44 24.24
CA TRP A 186 -6.09 -11.72 25.46
C TRP A 186 -7.61 -11.66 25.66
N VAL A 187 -8.38 -11.25 24.65
CA VAL A 187 -9.84 -11.13 24.81
C VAL A 187 -10.56 -12.47 24.96
N THR A 188 -9.97 -13.54 24.43
CA THR A 188 -10.54 -14.90 24.56
C THR A 188 -10.16 -15.55 25.88
N SER A 189 -8.95 -15.28 26.43
CA SER A 189 -8.59 -15.74 27.78
C SER A 189 -9.46 -15.09 28.84
N ASP A 190 -9.72 -13.79 28.69
CA ASP A 190 -10.49 -13.00 29.65
C ASP A 190 -12.01 -13.18 29.48
N ARG A 191 -12.43 -14.04 28.52
CA ARG A 191 -13.83 -14.31 28.14
C ARG A 191 -14.61 -13.05 27.77
N GLU A 192 -13.89 -11.98 27.42
CA GLU A 192 -14.48 -10.72 26.98
C GLU A 192 -15.09 -10.88 25.58
N TYR A 193 -14.43 -11.66 24.73
CA TYR A 193 -14.92 -12.05 23.42
C TYR A 193 -14.76 -13.56 23.20
N GLY A 194 -15.72 -14.15 22.51
CA GLY A 194 -15.67 -15.54 22.05
C GLY A 194 -15.43 -15.62 20.56
N ILE A 195 -14.64 -16.61 20.13
CA ILE A 195 -14.51 -16.98 18.72
C ILE A 195 -15.78 -17.74 18.33
N ILE A 196 -16.62 -17.12 17.49
CA ILE A 196 -17.92 -17.68 17.09
C ILE A 196 -17.88 -18.38 15.73
N ASP A 197 -16.90 -18.06 14.89
CA ASP A 197 -16.64 -18.76 13.63
C ASP A 197 -15.20 -18.46 13.17
N LEU A 198 -14.63 -19.37 12.40
CA LEU A 198 -13.31 -19.23 11.79
C LEU A 198 -13.33 -19.90 10.44
N LYS A 199 -13.03 -19.13 9.39
CA LYS A 199 -13.00 -19.67 8.02
C LYS A 199 -11.81 -19.10 7.29
N ASP A 200 -11.02 -20.00 6.73
CA ASP A 200 -9.92 -19.65 5.84
C ASP A 200 -8.92 -18.63 6.45
N GLY A 201 -8.65 -18.77 7.75
CA GLY A 201 -7.80 -17.86 8.53
C GLY A 201 -8.41 -16.48 8.81
N VAL A 202 -9.70 -16.30 8.57
CA VAL A 202 -10.48 -15.16 9.05
C VAL A 202 -11.20 -15.56 10.33
N VAL A 203 -10.93 -14.84 11.42
CA VAL A 203 -11.52 -15.10 12.73
C VAL A 203 -12.65 -14.11 13.00
N LEU A 204 -13.80 -14.61 13.46
CA LEU A 204 -14.93 -13.80 13.88
C LEU A 204 -15.13 -13.92 15.40
N LEU A 205 -15.05 -12.79 16.07
CA LEU A 205 -15.22 -12.62 17.51
C LEU A 205 -16.55 -11.94 17.82
N LYS A 206 -17.17 -12.33 18.92
CA LYS A 206 -18.35 -11.67 19.48
C LYS A 206 -18.16 -11.38 20.96
N LYS A 207 -18.49 -10.15 21.37
CA LYS A 207 -18.41 -9.67 22.74
C LYS A 207 -19.35 -10.47 23.65
N ALA A 208 -18.89 -10.76 24.87
CA ALA A 208 -19.65 -11.41 25.95
C ALA A 208 -20.29 -12.75 25.55
N VAL A 209 -19.63 -13.52 24.68
CA VAL A 209 -20.08 -14.85 24.26
C VAL A 209 -18.94 -15.84 24.44
N ALA A 210 -19.25 -17.09 24.80
CA ALA A 210 -18.24 -18.14 24.88
C ALA A 210 -17.76 -18.56 23.48
N SER A 211 -16.47 -18.85 23.36
CA SER A 211 -15.91 -19.37 22.10
C SER A 211 -16.55 -20.72 21.75
N LYS A 212 -16.92 -20.91 20.49
CA LYS A 212 -17.39 -22.22 20.00
C LYS A 212 -16.20 -23.20 19.95
N PRO A 213 -16.39 -24.47 20.35
CA PRO A 213 -15.28 -25.44 20.46
C PRO A 213 -14.51 -25.64 19.15
N GLN A 214 -15.21 -25.77 18.03
CA GLN A 214 -14.59 -26.06 16.72
C GLN A 214 -13.75 -24.88 16.20
N PRO A 215 -14.27 -23.64 16.08
CA PRO A 215 -13.45 -22.47 15.72
C PRO A 215 -12.28 -22.23 16.68
N LEU A 216 -12.47 -22.46 17.98
CA LEU A 216 -11.40 -22.32 18.96
C LEU A 216 -10.27 -23.34 18.75
N ALA A 217 -10.60 -24.59 18.39
CA ALA A 217 -9.60 -25.60 18.07
C ALA A 217 -8.80 -25.23 16.81
N GLN A 218 -9.48 -24.74 15.76
CA GLN A 218 -8.84 -24.24 14.55
C GLN A 218 -7.97 -23.01 14.81
N TRP A 219 -8.41 -22.12 15.70
CA TRP A 219 -7.60 -20.97 16.11
C TRP A 219 -6.30 -21.41 16.76
N LYS A 220 -6.37 -22.38 17.68
CA LYS A 220 -5.18 -22.92 18.35
C LYS A 220 -4.20 -23.53 17.36
N SER A 221 -4.66 -24.22 16.32
CA SER A 221 -3.76 -24.77 15.30
C SER A 221 -3.04 -23.68 14.48
N ILE A 222 -3.73 -22.57 14.16
CA ILE A 222 -3.13 -21.43 13.45
C ILE A 222 -2.08 -20.71 14.30
N VAL A 223 -2.32 -20.60 15.62
CA VAL A 223 -1.37 -19.96 16.54
C VAL A 223 -0.15 -20.84 16.78
N ASN A 224 -0.34 -22.16 16.87
CA ASN A 224 0.72 -23.12 17.17
C ASN A 224 1.55 -23.55 15.94
N SER A 225 1.10 -23.27 14.72
CA SER A 225 1.85 -23.56 13.49
C SER A 225 2.93 -22.53 13.15
N LYS A 226 3.21 -21.61 14.08
CA LYS A 226 4.26 -20.59 14.03
C LYS A 226 5.24 -20.77 15.18
#